data_AF-A0A841GQJ8-F1
#
_entry.id   AF-A0A841GQJ8-F1
#
_cell.length_a   1.000
_cell.length_b   1.000
_cell.length_c   1.000
_cell.angle_alpha   90.00
_cell.angle_beta   90.00
_cell.angle_gamma   90.00
#
_symmetry.space_group_name_H-M   'P 1'
#
loop_
_entity.id
_entity.type
_entity.pdbx_description
1 polymer ?
#
loop_
_entity_poly.entity_id
_entity_poly.type
_entity_poly.pdbx_seq_one_letter_code
_entity_poly.pdbx_strand_id
1 'polypeptide(L)'
;MLICNRCNTPIRDGARFCDACGDPVTAGDLVRNRAVAGSESVLLVCPQCEHEALQTIPSHGVGQLTCPACATAFHTTVVRVRSKRSTGQKKLNARTFSVRVESLNGQEQLIDFVRPSYGDFELRSKDLAAFTSVNGRLSIVQNLSVGQYMNLKLATGGCAGALLLWLGAAGAAGAFLF
;
A
#
# COMPACT_ATOMS: atom_id res chain seq x y z
N MET A 1 -13.18 -0.31 28.41
CA MET A 1 -11.94 -1.08 28.68
C MET A 1 -10.76 -0.15 28.42
N LEU A 2 -9.87 0.01 29.39
CA LEU A 2 -8.66 0.82 29.28
C LEU A 2 -7.46 -0.13 29.06
N ILE A 3 -6.44 0.30 28.32
CA ILE A 3 -5.19 -0.46 28.12
C ILE A 3 -4.06 0.51 28.40
N CYS A 4 -3.14 0.10 29.27
CA CYS A 4 -1.99 0.91 29.62
C CYS A 4 -1.11 1.17 28.41
N ASN A 5 -0.86 2.43 28.10
CA ASN A 5 0.02 2.87 27.00
C ASN A 5 1.50 2.46 27.20
N ARG A 6 1.91 2.15 28.44
CA ARG A 6 3.27 1.78 28.81
C ARG A 6 3.55 0.28 28.72
N CYS A 7 2.65 -0.55 29.26
CA CYS A 7 2.86 -2.00 29.37
C CYS A 7 1.80 -2.85 28.63
N ASN A 8 0.82 -2.20 27.99
CA ASN A 8 -0.20 -2.83 27.16
C ASN A 8 -1.11 -3.85 27.90
N THR A 9 -1.23 -3.73 29.23
CA THR A 9 -2.11 -4.56 30.06
C THR A 9 -3.49 -3.90 30.22
N PRO A 10 -4.59 -4.67 30.26
CA PRO A 10 -5.92 -4.13 30.56
C PRO A 10 -5.94 -3.47 31.94
N ILE A 11 -6.50 -2.28 32.02
CA ILE A 11 -6.71 -1.54 33.26
C ILE A 11 -8.17 -1.70 33.69
N ARG A 12 -8.38 -1.96 34.98
CA ARG A 12 -9.72 -2.08 35.59
C ARG A 12 -10.46 -0.75 35.54
N ASP A 13 -11.78 -0.81 35.36
CA ASP A 13 -12.61 0.39 35.31
C ASP A 13 -12.53 1.16 36.65
N GLY A 14 -12.30 2.48 36.56
CA GLY A 14 -12.14 3.36 37.72
C GLY A 14 -10.76 3.34 38.40
N ALA A 15 -9.79 2.54 37.92
CA ALA A 15 -8.43 2.56 38.44
C ALA A 15 -7.73 3.90 38.15
N ARG A 16 -6.89 4.35 39.10
CA ARG A 16 -6.05 5.56 38.94
C ARG A 16 -4.64 5.25 38.42
N PHE A 17 -4.21 4.00 38.49
CA PHE A 17 -2.89 3.52 38.08
C PHE A 17 -3.01 2.15 37.40
N CYS A 18 -2.04 1.79 36.57
CA CYS A 18 -1.93 0.45 35.99
C CYS A 18 -1.43 -0.56 37.03
N ASP A 19 -2.20 -1.62 37.28
CA ASP A 19 -1.86 -2.70 38.22
C ASP A 19 -0.56 -3.46 37.85
N ALA A 20 -0.15 -3.42 36.57
CA ALA A 20 1.00 -4.16 36.08
C ALA A 20 2.32 -3.37 36.13
N CYS A 21 2.29 -2.05 35.90
CA CYS A 21 3.52 -1.24 35.80
C CYS A 21 3.53 0.03 36.66
N GLY A 22 2.45 0.32 37.39
CA GLY A 22 2.35 1.46 38.30
C GLY A 22 2.22 2.82 37.63
N ASP A 23 2.10 2.89 36.30
CA ASP A 23 1.95 4.16 35.59
C ASP A 23 0.56 4.78 35.86
N PRO A 24 0.46 6.11 36.06
CA PRO A 24 -0.83 6.77 36.29
C PRO A 24 -1.71 6.67 35.06
N VAL A 25 -3.02 6.47 35.26
CA VAL A 25 -4.00 6.46 34.17
C VAL A 25 -4.16 7.88 33.64
N THR A 26 -3.82 8.05 32.38
CA THR A 26 -3.90 9.30 31.63
C THR A 26 -4.97 9.22 30.54
N ALA A 27 -5.24 10.35 29.87
CA ALA A 27 -6.10 10.36 28.69
C ALA A 27 -5.56 9.48 27.53
N GLY A 28 -4.28 9.09 27.57
CA GLY A 28 -3.66 8.16 26.62
C GLY A 28 -4.02 6.69 26.85
N ASP A 29 -4.50 6.32 28.05
CA ASP A 29 -4.86 4.95 28.43
C ASP A 29 -6.33 4.61 28.15
N LEU A 30 -7.09 5.62 27.74
CA LEU A 30 -8.35 5.40 27.05
C LEU A 30 -8.04 4.53 25.83
N VAL A 31 -8.39 3.24 25.89
CA VAL A 31 -8.87 2.57 24.67
C VAL A 31 -10.11 3.36 24.33
N ARG A 32 -9.89 4.46 23.61
CA ARG A 32 -10.79 4.76 22.53
C ARG A 32 -10.81 3.43 21.79
N ASN A 33 -11.88 2.66 22.01
CA ASN A 33 -12.71 2.33 20.87
C ASN A 33 -12.77 3.65 20.12
N ARG A 34 -11.79 3.85 19.22
CA ARG A 34 -11.88 4.86 18.21
C ARG A 34 -13.06 4.30 17.46
N ALA A 35 -14.26 4.72 17.86
CA ALA A 35 -15.23 5.19 16.91
C ALA A 35 -14.40 6.13 16.04
N VAL A 36 -13.75 5.53 15.04
CA VAL A 36 -13.13 6.21 13.94
C VAL A 36 -14.33 6.90 13.34
N ALA A 37 -14.54 8.17 13.71
CA ALA A 37 -15.25 9.12 12.86
C ALA A 37 -14.72 8.81 11.47
N GLY A 38 -15.60 8.37 10.56
CA GLY A 38 -15.40 7.33 9.54
C GLY A 38 -14.30 7.52 8.49
N SER A 39 -13.29 8.33 8.78
CA SER A 39 -12.13 8.59 7.97
C SER A 39 -10.89 9.00 8.77
N GLU A 40 -9.71 8.55 8.35
CA GLU A 40 -8.39 8.94 8.86
C GLU A 40 -7.65 9.82 7.84
N SER A 41 -7.00 10.89 8.29
CA SER A 41 -6.18 11.74 7.43
C SER A 41 -4.73 11.24 7.38
N VAL A 42 -4.23 10.93 6.19
CA VAL A 42 -2.85 10.46 5.95
C VAL A 42 -2.20 11.24 4.81
N LEU A 43 -0.89 11.44 4.89
CA LEU A 43 -0.12 12.11 3.85
C LEU A 43 0.18 11.11 2.72
N LEU A 44 -0.41 11.30 1.55
CA LEU A 44 -0.22 10.40 0.40
C LEU A 44 0.52 11.09 -0.75
N VAL A 45 1.38 10.31 -1.40
CA VAL A 45 2.08 10.72 -2.62
C VAL A 45 1.18 10.46 -3.83
N CYS A 46 0.98 11.48 -4.67
CA CYS A 46 0.26 11.30 -5.92
C CYS A 46 1.04 10.38 -6.88
N PRO A 47 0.41 9.34 -7.45
CA PRO A 47 1.10 8.46 -8.40
C PRO A 47 1.48 9.14 -9.71
N GLN A 48 0.89 10.30 -10.04
CA GLN A 48 1.14 11.00 -11.30
C GLN A 48 2.19 12.10 -11.22
N CYS A 49 2.03 13.04 -10.29
CA CYS A 49 2.91 14.21 -10.17
C CYS A 49 3.85 14.14 -8.96
N GLU A 50 3.78 13.07 -8.16
CA GLU A 50 4.56 12.87 -6.93
C GLU A 50 4.36 13.96 -5.85
N HIS A 51 3.35 14.82 -6.01
CA HIS A 51 2.97 15.77 -4.98
C HIS A 51 2.37 15.06 -3.76
N GLU A 52 2.89 15.36 -2.58
CA GLU A 52 2.38 14.89 -1.31
C GLU A 52 1.23 15.77 -0.84
N ALA A 53 0.09 15.16 -0.49
CA ALA A 53 -1.07 15.86 0.02
C ALA A 53 -1.75 15.08 1.14
N LEU A 54 -2.30 15.79 2.13
CA LEU A 54 -3.12 15.18 3.17
C LEU A 54 -4.44 14.70 2.53
N GLN A 55 -4.74 13.43 2.69
CA GLN A 55 -5.91 12.77 2.12
C GLN A 55 -6.73 12.12 3.22
N THR A 56 -8.05 12.18 3.05
CA THR A 56 -9.00 11.60 4.00
C THR A 56 -9.41 10.21 3.50
N ILE A 57 -8.98 9.18 4.20
CA ILE A 57 -9.19 7.77 3.86
C ILE A 57 -10.36 7.23 4.67
N PRO A 58 -11.32 6.54 4.07
CA PRO A 58 -12.39 5.87 4.81
C PRO A 58 -11.85 4.93 5.91
N SER A 59 -12.64 4.69 6.95
CA SER A 59 -12.25 3.85 8.10
C SER A 59 -11.84 2.42 7.74
N HIS A 60 -12.28 1.90 6.59
CA HIS A 60 -11.90 0.58 6.09
C HIS A 60 -10.58 0.58 5.31
N GLY A 61 -9.92 1.73 5.16
CA GLY A 61 -8.60 1.87 4.56
C GLY A 61 -8.60 1.89 3.03
N VAL A 62 -9.75 1.76 2.36
CA VAL A 62 -9.84 1.71 0.89
C VAL A 62 -10.54 2.97 0.40
N GLY A 63 -10.05 3.58 -0.67
CA GLY A 63 -10.73 4.73 -1.26
C GLY A 63 -10.24 5.11 -2.64
N GLN A 64 -11.14 5.70 -3.43
CA GLN A 64 -10.81 6.42 -4.65
C GLN A 64 -10.61 7.90 -4.30
N LEU A 65 -9.44 8.43 -4.64
CA LEU A 65 -9.03 9.79 -4.33
C LEU A 65 -8.70 10.55 -5.60
N THR A 66 -8.68 11.88 -5.50
CA THR A 66 -8.25 12.76 -6.58
C THR A 66 -7.12 13.65 -6.08
N CYS A 67 -6.02 13.72 -6.84
CA CYS A 67 -4.90 14.57 -6.47
C CYS A 67 -5.29 16.05 -6.58
N PRO A 68 -5.09 16.88 -5.54
CA PRO A 68 -5.41 18.30 -5.60
C PRO A 68 -4.49 19.08 -6.56
N ALA A 69 -3.28 18.58 -6.84
CA ALA A 69 -2.31 19.28 -7.68
C ALA A 69 -2.49 19.02 -9.19
N CYS A 70 -2.87 17.80 -9.58
CA CYS A 70 -2.94 17.41 -11.00
C CYS A 70 -4.29 16.79 -11.42
N ALA A 71 -5.29 16.78 -10.53
CA ALA A 71 -6.62 16.20 -10.74
C ALA A 71 -6.64 14.72 -11.15
N THR A 72 -5.52 13.99 -11.03
CA THR A 72 -5.49 12.56 -11.35
C THR A 72 -6.26 11.78 -10.30
N ALA A 73 -7.23 10.97 -10.75
CA ALA A 73 -7.92 10.02 -9.89
C ALA A 73 -7.07 8.76 -9.69
N PHE A 74 -7.03 8.24 -8.46
CA PHE A 74 -6.29 7.03 -8.13
C PHE A 74 -6.99 6.27 -7.00
N HIS A 75 -6.74 4.96 -6.93
CA HIS A 75 -7.24 4.11 -5.87
C HIS A 75 -6.14 3.87 -4.86
N THR A 76 -6.45 3.89 -3.57
CA THR A 76 -5.49 3.64 -2.51
C THR A 76 -6.05 2.66 -1.47
N THR A 77 -5.17 1.80 -0.98
CA THR A 77 -5.45 0.85 0.10
C THR A 77 -4.42 1.05 1.20
N VAL A 78 -4.86 1.55 2.35
CA VAL A 78 -4.09 1.69 3.58
C VAL A 78 -4.26 0.42 4.41
N VAL A 79 -3.13 -0.17 4.79
CA VAL A 79 -3.08 -1.47 5.47
C VAL A 79 -1.98 -1.47 6.52
N ARG A 80 -2.06 -2.44 7.44
CA ARG A 80 -0.98 -2.78 8.36
C ARG A 80 -0.16 -3.93 7.79
N VAL A 81 1.15 -3.76 7.71
CA VAL A 81 2.05 -4.82 7.24
C VAL A 81 2.16 -5.91 8.31
N ARG A 82 1.99 -7.17 7.92
CA ARG A 82 2.22 -8.34 8.80
C ARG A 82 3.62 -8.87 8.58
N SER A 83 3.98 -9.08 7.31
CA SER A 83 5.31 -9.53 6.90
C SER A 83 5.63 -9.11 5.47
N LYS A 84 6.93 -8.95 5.18
CA LYS A 84 7.48 -8.73 3.84
C LYS A 84 8.43 -9.88 3.51
N ARG A 85 8.30 -10.45 2.32
CA ARG A 85 9.34 -11.24 1.67
C ARG A 85 9.79 -10.53 0.41
N SER A 86 11.09 -10.42 0.17
CA SER A 86 11.61 -9.90 -1.09
C SER A 86 12.64 -10.85 -1.69
N THR A 87 12.57 -11.04 -3.01
CA THR A 87 13.44 -11.93 -3.77
C THR A 87 14.05 -11.14 -4.93
N GLY A 88 15.37 -10.96 -4.89
CA GLY A 88 16.11 -10.25 -5.95
C GLY A 88 16.45 -11.17 -7.12
N GLN A 89 16.27 -10.68 -8.34
CA GLN A 89 16.65 -11.36 -9.59
C GLN A 89 17.73 -10.53 -10.31
N LYS A 90 19.00 -10.84 -10.03
CA LYS A 90 20.14 -10.06 -10.56
C LYS A 90 20.16 -10.00 -12.09
N LYS A 91 19.81 -11.11 -12.78
CA LYS A 91 19.79 -11.18 -14.25
C LYS A 91 18.80 -10.21 -14.90
N LEU A 92 17.67 -9.95 -14.24
CA LEU A 92 16.62 -9.06 -14.74
C LEU A 92 16.69 -7.66 -14.10
N ASN A 93 17.69 -7.39 -13.27
CA ASN A 93 17.78 -6.19 -12.43
C ASN A 93 16.44 -5.87 -11.72
N ALA A 94 15.75 -6.90 -11.23
CA ALA A 94 14.41 -6.78 -10.68
C ALA A 94 14.34 -7.37 -9.28
N ARG A 95 13.34 -6.95 -8.49
CA ARG A 95 13.03 -7.53 -7.19
C ARG A 95 11.54 -7.77 -7.08
N THR A 96 11.17 -9.00 -6.73
CA THR A 96 9.79 -9.38 -6.42
C THR A 96 9.54 -9.19 -4.94
N PHE A 97 8.38 -8.65 -4.59
CA PHE A 97 7.91 -8.44 -3.23
C PHE A 97 6.62 -9.23 -3.03
N SER A 98 6.54 -9.89 -1.88
CA SER A 98 5.33 -10.55 -1.38
C SER A 98 5.06 -10.02 0.01
N VAL A 99 4.00 -9.23 0.16
CA VAL A 99 3.68 -8.54 1.41
C VAL A 99 2.36 -9.07 1.93
N ARG A 100 2.38 -9.73 3.09
CA ARG A 100 1.17 -10.08 3.82
C ARG A 100 0.74 -8.85 4.61
N VAL A 101 -0.50 -8.43 4.42
CA VAL A 101 -1.06 -7.23 5.04
C VAL A 101 -2.39 -7.54 5.69
N GLU A 102 -2.75 -6.72 6.66
CA GLU A 102 -4.02 -6.71 7.35
C GLU A 102 -4.70 -5.37 7.06
N SER A 103 -5.87 -5.43 6.43
CA SER A 103 -6.72 -4.26 6.21
C SER A 103 -7.16 -3.66 7.54
N LEU A 104 -7.61 -2.40 7.55
CA LEU A 104 -8.02 -1.73 8.80
C LEU A 104 -9.25 -2.37 9.46
N ASN A 105 -9.97 -3.23 8.73
CA ASN A 105 -11.07 -4.05 9.24
C ASN A 105 -10.62 -5.44 9.76
N GLY A 106 -9.32 -5.74 9.77
CA GLY A 106 -8.76 -7.02 10.21
C GLY A 106 -8.69 -8.12 9.14
N GLN A 107 -9.06 -7.84 7.88
CA GLN A 107 -8.94 -8.84 6.81
C GLN A 107 -7.49 -8.98 6.36
N GLU A 108 -6.98 -10.21 6.33
CA GLU A 108 -5.66 -10.50 5.79
C GLU A 108 -5.69 -10.70 4.26
N GLN A 109 -4.66 -10.19 3.58
CA GLN A 109 -4.45 -10.41 2.15
C GLN A 109 -2.95 -10.45 1.82
N LEU A 110 -2.60 -11.09 0.70
CA LEU A 110 -1.25 -11.09 0.14
C LEU A 110 -1.20 -10.15 -1.07
N ILE A 111 -0.24 -9.23 -1.07
CA ILE A 111 0.00 -8.32 -2.19
C ILE A 111 1.37 -8.66 -2.78
N ASP A 112 1.37 -9.07 -4.05
CA ASP A 112 2.58 -9.38 -4.82
C ASP A 112 2.82 -8.31 -5.88
N PHE A 113 4.07 -7.85 -5.99
CA PHE A 113 4.47 -6.90 -7.03
C PHE A 113 5.96 -7.01 -7.37
N VAL A 114 6.35 -6.45 -8.52
CA VAL A 114 7.73 -6.46 -9.01
C VAL A 114 8.22 -5.03 -9.17
N ARG A 115 9.42 -4.74 -8.66
CA ARG A 115 10.15 -3.50 -8.91
C ARG A 115 11.19 -3.74 -10.00
N PRO A 116 11.26 -2.91 -11.06
CA PRO A 116 12.30 -2.96 -12.09
C PRO A 116 13.63 -2.34 -11.60
N SER A 117 14.02 -2.63 -10.36
CA SER A 117 15.35 -2.30 -9.82
C SER A 117 15.71 -3.32 -8.75
N TYR A 118 17.01 -3.54 -8.53
CA TYR A 118 17.49 -4.43 -7.47
C TYR A 118 17.28 -3.90 -6.04
N GLY A 119 17.02 -2.59 -5.90
CA GLY A 119 16.87 -1.92 -4.59
C GLY A 119 15.75 -2.52 -3.73
N ASP A 120 16.03 -2.70 -2.45
CA ASP A 120 15.00 -3.08 -1.47
C ASP A 120 14.16 -1.86 -1.08
N PHE A 121 13.06 -2.10 -0.39
CA PHE A 121 12.18 -1.08 0.16
C PHE A 121 11.85 -1.41 1.61
N GLU A 122 11.96 -0.43 2.50
CA GLU A 122 11.78 -0.63 3.93
C GLU A 122 10.29 -0.75 4.27
N LEU A 123 9.86 -1.98 4.58
CA LEU A 123 8.54 -2.30 5.13
C LEU A 123 8.73 -3.35 6.22
N ARG A 124 8.48 -2.97 7.48
CA ARG A 124 8.59 -3.83 8.65
C ARG A 124 7.22 -4.33 9.09
N SER A 125 7.21 -5.36 9.93
CA SER A 125 5.97 -5.81 10.57
C SER A 125 5.38 -4.68 11.42
N LYS A 126 4.05 -4.56 11.38
CA LYS A 126 3.20 -3.54 12.03
C LYS A 126 3.23 -2.14 11.44
N ASP A 127 4.08 -1.87 10.45
CA ASP A 127 4.08 -0.59 9.73
C ASP A 127 2.73 -0.33 9.06
N LEU A 128 2.30 0.92 9.07
CA LEU A 128 1.20 1.38 8.23
C LEU A 128 1.74 1.68 6.82
N ALA A 129 1.11 1.14 5.79
CA ALA A 129 1.51 1.32 4.41
C ALA A 129 0.31 1.64 3.51
N ALA A 130 0.54 2.43 2.47
CA ALA A 130 -0.43 2.71 1.42
C ALA A 130 0.02 2.07 0.11
N PHE A 131 -0.90 1.33 -0.52
CA PHE A 131 -0.74 0.73 -1.83
C PHE A 131 -1.65 1.50 -2.80
N THR A 132 -1.04 2.27 -3.68
CA THR A 132 -1.77 3.17 -4.58
C THR A 132 -1.70 2.67 -6.02
N SER A 133 -2.85 2.54 -6.66
CA SER A 133 -3.01 2.09 -8.04
C SER A 133 -3.69 3.14 -8.92
N VAL A 134 -3.32 3.12 -10.20
CA VAL A 134 -3.95 3.93 -11.25
C VAL A 134 -4.40 2.94 -12.32
N ASN A 135 -5.67 3.01 -12.74
CA ASN A 135 -6.26 2.09 -13.72
C ASN A 135 -6.06 0.60 -13.36
N GLY A 136 -6.21 0.27 -12.08
CA GLY A 136 -6.04 -1.10 -11.57
C GLY A 136 -4.58 -1.58 -11.46
N ARG A 137 -3.59 -0.78 -11.86
CA ARG A 137 -2.17 -1.13 -11.77
C ARG A 137 -1.50 -0.43 -10.59
N LEU A 138 -0.91 -1.21 -9.69
CA LEU A 138 -0.13 -0.70 -8.56
C LEU A 138 1.02 0.18 -9.08
N SER A 139 1.07 1.42 -8.60
CA SER A 139 1.97 2.47 -9.08
C SER A 139 2.87 3.01 -7.97
N ILE A 140 2.37 3.14 -6.75
CA ILE A 140 3.16 3.57 -5.59
C ILE A 140 2.93 2.60 -4.43
N VAL A 141 4.01 2.32 -3.69
CA VAL A 141 3.96 1.72 -2.36
C VAL A 141 4.61 2.70 -1.40
N GLN A 142 3.88 3.13 -0.38
CA GLN A 142 4.34 4.10 0.61
C GLN A 142 4.32 3.47 2.01
N ASN A 143 5.41 3.59 2.74
CA ASN A 143 5.47 3.30 4.16
C ASN A 143 5.18 4.59 4.93
N LEU A 144 3.95 4.71 5.44
CA LEU A 144 3.46 5.88 6.16
C LEU A 144 4.12 6.05 7.53
N SER A 145 4.71 4.98 8.07
CA SER A 145 5.34 5.00 9.40
C SER A 145 6.71 5.69 9.39
N VAL A 146 7.44 5.59 8.28
CA VAL A 146 8.78 6.18 8.11
C VAL A 146 8.82 7.30 7.06
N GLY A 147 7.69 7.60 6.42
CA GLY A 147 7.59 8.67 5.41
C GLY A 147 8.37 8.39 4.12
N GLN A 148 8.51 7.12 3.73
CA GLN A 148 9.21 6.74 2.49
C GLN A 148 8.23 6.13 1.49
N TYR A 149 8.47 6.34 0.19
CA TYR A 149 7.71 5.70 -0.87
C TYR A 149 8.60 5.14 -1.97
N MET A 150 8.01 4.24 -2.75
CA MET A 150 8.61 3.62 -3.92
C MET A 150 7.64 3.73 -5.08
N ASN A 151 8.14 4.30 -6.18
CA ASN A 151 7.43 4.33 -7.46
C ASN A 151 7.70 3.03 -8.23
N LEU A 152 6.63 2.40 -8.71
CA LEU A 152 6.63 1.15 -9.49
C LEU A 152 6.38 1.39 -10.98
N LYS A 153 6.18 2.63 -11.40
CA LYS A 153 6.16 2.97 -12.83
C LYS A 153 7.49 2.50 -13.43
N LEU A 154 7.39 1.71 -14.49
CA LEU A 154 8.54 1.40 -15.32
C LEU A 154 9.12 2.74 -15.77
N ALA A 155 10.42 2.95 -15.54
CA ALA A 155 11.11 4.05 -16.18
C ALA A 155 10.88 3.88 -17.69
N THR A 156 10.12 4.79 -18.30
CA THR A 156 9.85 4.83 -19.74
C THR A 156 11.10 5.18 -20.57
N GLY A 157 12.30 4.94 -20.04
CA GLY A 157 13.57 5.22 -20.66
C GLY A 157 14.43 3.96 -20.78
N GLY A 158 14.46 3.37 -21.98
CA GLY A 158 15.46 2.36 -22.34
C GLY A 158 15.00 1.38 -23.42
N CYS A 159 15.25 1.76 -24.68
CA CYS A 159 15.15 0.98 -25.91
C CYS A 159 13.75 0.67 -26.46
N ALA A 160 13.37 1.51 -27.43
CA ALA A 160 12.54 1.13 -28.56
C ALA A 160 13.14 -0.09 -29.29
N GLY A 161 12.80 -1.29 -28.83
CA GLY A 161 12.88 -2.51 -29.62
C GLY A 161 11.50 -2.74 -30.22
N ALA A 162 11.24 -2.16 -31.38
CA ALA A 162 10.06 -2.48 -32.17
C ALA A 162 10.05 -3.99 -32.46
N LEU A 163 9.17 -4.73 -31.78
CA LEU A 163 8.75 -6.05 -32.26
C LEU A 163 7.37 -5.90 -32.90
N LEU A 164 7.34 -5.18 -34.02
CA LEU A 164 6.34 -5.39 -35.05
C LEU A 164 6.76 -6.64 -35.83
N LEU A 165 6.22 -7.79 -35.45
CA LEU A 165 6.09 -8.91 -36.37
C LEU A 165 4.62 -9.04 -36.75
N TRP A 166 4.20 -8.13 -37.62
CA TRP A 166 3.21 -8.44 -38.63
C TRP A 166 3.89 -9.31 -39.69
N LEU A 167 3.57 -10.61 -39.70
CA LEU A 167 3.66 -11.42 -40.90
C LEU A 167 2.26 -11.97 -41.16
N GLY A 168 1.45 -11.14 -41.81
CA GLY A 168 0.39 -11.64 -42.65
C GLY A 168 1.02 -12.30 -43.87
N ALA A 169 0.71 -13.58 -44.09
CA ALA A 169 0.79 -14.19 -45.40
C ALA A 169 -0.66 -14.39 -45.87
N ALA A 170 -1.09 -13.49 -46.75
CA ALA A 170 -2.27 -13.67 -47.58
C ALA A 170 -1.91 -14.58 -48.77
N GLY A 171 -2.88 -15.40 -49.19
CA GLY A 171 -2.86 -16.19 -50.44
C GLY A 171 -3.17 -17.66 -50.19
N ALA A 172 -4.01 -18.37 -50.93
CA ALA A 172 -4.81 -18.04 -52.10
C ALA A 172 -5.87 -19.14 -52.29
N ALA A 173 -6.96 -18.77 -52.98
CA ALA A 173 -7.79 -19.57 -53.90
C ALA A 173 -8.07 -21.06 -53.63
N GLY A 174 -9.36 -21.40 -53.59
CA GLY A 174 -9.84 -22.78 -53.76
C GLY A 174 -11.34 -22.84 -53.99
N ALA A 175 -11.77 -22.58 -55.22
CA ALA A 175 -13.13 -22.84 -55.69
C ALA A 175 -13.41 -24.35 -55.67
N PHE A 176 -14.60 -24.77 -55.20
CA PHE A 176 -15.23 -26.02 -55.66
C PHE A 176 -16.75 -25.89 -55.57
N LEU A 177 -17.36 -25.80 -56.76
CA LEU A 177 -18.74 -26.19 -57.05
C LEU A 177 -18.82 -27.72 -56.93
N PHE A 178 -19.86 -28.23 -56.29
CA PHE A 178 -20.78 -29.26 -56.81
C PHE A 178 -21.97 -29.39 -55.84
#